data_AF-A0A2V6V1A6-F1
#
_entry.id   AF-A0A2V6V1A6-F1
#
_cell.length_a   1.000
_cell.length_b   1.000
_cell.length_c   1.000
_cell.angle_alpha   90.00
_cell.angle_beta   90.00
_cell.angle_gamma   90.00
#
_symmetry.space_group_name_H-M   'P 1'
#
loop_
_entity.id
_entity.type
_entity.pdbx_description
1 polymer ?
#
loop_
_entity_poly.entity_id
_entity_poly.type
_entity_poly.pdbx_seq_one_letter_code
_entity_poly.pdbx_strand_id
1 'polypeptide(L)'
;MVWRCPAVATLGLVSWAMLGIAPANAHDPIRFDTRRATPGASIELIEVAPATGEAPVKYRLRVSGLPPGQVYGVWTNEFGHGFHEQASGFRLDESGTLVSSELDVAGRPRRLDQMTFEPGPLPRGAGWQVAIVSSDRRVTAFAKAIPRPIAATHGPCTVSLELASRRGDRFIASGSGFMPGEDVTSELTYAGRTGRKTHRVSPEGRFLSDFIVHGGGGGDQRARYAVKSRACEVTVEYEWGEGALSER
;
A
#
# COMPACT_ATOMS: atom_id res chain seq x y z
N MET A 1 -43.70 -18.19 -81.59
CA MET A 1 -44.57 -18.62 -80.48
C MET A 1 -44.04 -17.95 -79.21
N VAL A 2 -44.64 -16.83 -78.83
CA VAL A 2 -45.67 -16.70 -77.75
C VAL A 2 -45.06 -16.94 -76.36
N TRP A 3 -44.77 -15.81 -75.68
CA TRP A 3 -45.12 -15.48 -74.28
C TRP A 3 -44.78 -16.45 -73.13
N ARG A 4 -44.01 -15.99 -72.13
CA ARG A 4 -44.48 -15.61 -70.77
C ARG A 4 -43.32 -15.28 -69.80
N CYS A 5 -43.32 -14.05 -69.28
CA CYS A 5 -42.89 -13.68 -67.92
C CYS A 5 -44.07 -13.92 -66.94
N PRO A 6 -44.00 -13.68 -65.61
CA PRO A 6 -42.91 -13.76 -64.61
C PRO A 6 -43.38 -14.49 -63.31
N ALA A 7 -42.53 -14.64 -62.28
CA ALA A 7 -42.95 -14.51 -60.87
C ALA A 7 -41.74 -14.41 -59.92
N VAL A 8 -41.77 -13.37 -59.11
CA VAL A 8 -40.87 -13.05 -57.99
C VAL A 8 -41.32 -13.84 -56.76
N ALA A 9 -40.37 -14.36 -55.96
CA ALA A 9 -40.61 -14.70 -54.56
C ALA A 9 -39.35 -14.43 -53.72
N THR A 10 -39.31 -13.24 -53.14
CA THR A 10 -38.44 -12.84 -52.03
C THR A 10 -38.83 -13.58 -50.75
N LEU A 11 -37.89 -14.29 -50.15
CA LEU A 11 -37.95 -14.71 -48.74
C LEU A 11 -36.67 -14.23 -48.05
N GLY A 12 -36.81 -13.15 -47.28
CA GLY A 12 -35.76 -12.63 -46.42
C GLY A 12 -35.66 -13.49 -45.15
N LEU A 13 -34.45 -13.94 -44.84
CA LEU A 13 -34.10 -14.53 -43.55
C LEU A 13 -33.41 -13.46 -42.69
N VAL A 14 -34.18 -12.91 -41.74
CA VAL A 14 -33.68 -12.15 -40.61
C VAL A 14 -33.06 -13.14 -39.63
N SER A 15 -31.74 -13.14 -39.48
CA SER A 15 -31.06 -13.87 -38.39
C SER A 15 -30.51 -12.89 -37.37
N TRP A 16 -30.94 -13.15 -36.13
CA TRP A 16 -30.72 -12.37 -34.93
C TRP A 16 -29.24 -12.11 -34.63
N ALA A 17 -28.89 -10.83 -34.53
CA ALA A 17 -27.70 -10.40 -33.83
C ALA A 17 -27.93 -10.57 -32.32
N MET A 18 -27.35 -11.63 -31.73
CA MET A 18 -27.15 -11.73 -30.29
C MET A 18 -26.14 -10.65 -29.87
N LEU A 19 -26.64 -9.46 -29.57
CA LEU A 19 -25.90 -8.44 -28.82
C LEU A 19 -25.71 -8.96 -27.39
N GLY A 20 -24.58 -9.62 -27.15
CA GLY A 20 -24.08 -9.87 -25.81
C GLY A 20 -23.86 -8.53 -25.11
N ILE A 21 -24.76 -8.19 -24.19
CA ILE A 21 -24.55 -7.12 -23.22
C ILE A 21 -23.44 -7.61 -22.30
N ALA A 22 -22.19 -7.19 -22.57
CA ALA A 22 -21.13 -7.34 -21.59
C ALA A 22 -21.58 -6.59 -20.31
N PRO A 23 -21.39 -7.17 -19.11
CA PRO A 23 -21.69 -6.46 -17.87
C PRO A 23 -20.75 -5.26 -17.76
N ALA A 24 -21.26 -4.09 -18.11
CA ALA A 24 -20.62 -2.80 -17.89
C ALA A 24 -20.75 -2.44 -16.41
N ASN A 25 -19.99 -3.09 -15.54
CA ASN A 25 -19.72 -2.65 -14.16
C ASN A 25 -18.48 -3.36 -13.58
N ALA A 26 -17.41 -3.51 -14.38
CA ALA A 26 -16.09 -3.54 -13.77
C ALA A 26 -15.83 -2.10 -13.30
N HIS A 27 -16.27 -1.75 -12.10
CA HIS A 27 -15.96 -0.46 -11.50
C HIS A 27 -14.45 -0.30 -11.52
N ASP A 28 -13.98 0.75 -12.20
CA ASP A 28 -12.56 1.10 -12.18
C ASP A 28 -12.09 1.10 -10.71
N PRO A 29 -10.94 0.46 -10.41
CA PRO A 29 -10.43 0.42 -9.05
C PRO A 29 -10.31 1.86 -8.54
N ILE A 30 -10.90 2.13 -7.37
CA ILE A 30 -10.85 3.47 -6.78
C ILE A 30 -9.37 3.81 -6.53
N ARG A 31 -8.87 4.79 -7.28
CA ARG A 31 -7.49 5.26 -7.17
C ARG A 31 -7.45 6.47 -6.24
N PHE A 32 -6.88 6.29 -5.06
CA PHE A 32 -6.52 7.40 -4.19
C PHE A 32 -5.06 7.81 -4.43
N ASP A 33 -4.83 9.12 -4.55
CA ASP A 33 -3.49 9.70 -4.68
C ASP A 33 -3.08 10.28 -3.32
N THR A 34 -2.10 9.65 -2.67
CA THR A 34 -1.62 10.06 -1.34
C THR A 34 -1.05 11.48 -1.32
N ARG A 35 -0.66 12.03 -2.48
CA ARG A 35 -0.19 13.42 -2.63
C ARG A 35 -1.31 14.44 -2.56
N ARG A 36 -2.57 13.99 -2.52
CA ARG A 36 -3.78 14.81 -2.43
C ARG A 36 -4.44 14.75 -1.06
N ALA A 37 -3.69 14.35 -0.02
CA ALA A 37 -4.15 14.44 1.36
C ALA A 37 -4.64 15.85 1.67
N THR A 38 -5.78 15.95 2.33
CA THR A 38 -6.37 17.22 2.74
C THR A 38 -5.49 17.88 3.79
N PRO A 39 -5.07 19.15 3.60
CA PRO A 39 -4.27 19.86 4.57
C PRO A 39 -4.92 19.86 5.97
N GLY A 40 -4.13 19.53 7.00
CA GLY A 40 -4.60 19.46 8.39
C GLY A 40 -5.23 18.13 8.78
N ALA A 41 -5.74 17.34 7.83
CA ALA A 41 -6.26 16.01 8.12
C ALA A 41 -5.12 14.99 8.25
N SER A 42 -5.14 14.17 9.30
CA SER A 42 -4.10 13.16 9.52
C SER A 42 -4.63 11.86 10.13
N ILE A 43 -3.90 10.78 9.88
CA ILE A 43 -4.14 9.46 10.47
C ILE A 43 -2.83 9.00 11.11
N GLU A 44 -2.91 8.52 12.34
CA GLU A 44 -1.86 7.79 13.04
C GLU A 44 -2.29 6.33 13.17
N LEU A 45 -1.39 5.41 12.78
CA LEU A 45 -1.57 3.97 12.95
C LEU A 45 -0.91 3.57 14.27
N ILE A 46 -1.71 3.13 15.23
CA ILE A 46 -1.25 2.71 16.54
C ILE A 46 -1.24 1.18 16.56
N GLU A 47 -0.05 0.60 16.55
CA GLU A 47 0.10 -0.85 16.68
C GLU A 47 -0.48 -1.33 18.02
N VAL A 48 -1.30 -2.38 17.97
CA VAL A 48 -1.89 -3.02 19.13
C VAL A 48 -1.03 -4.23 19.47
N ALA A 49 -0.47 -4.22 20.68
CA ALA A 49 0.34 -5.32 21.16
C ALA A 49 -0.43 -6.65 21.04
N PRO A 50 0.20 -7.70 20.47
CA PRO A 50 -0.45 -9.00 20.37
C PRO A 50 -0.71 -9.57 21.77
N ALA A 51 -1.87 -10.19 21.97
CA ALA A 51 -2.21 -10.82 23.26
C ALA A 51 -1.31 -12.03 23.59
N THR A 52 -0.78 -12.69 22.55
CA THR A 52 0.16 -13.82 22.61
C THR A 52 1.09 -13.77 21.38
N GLY A 53 2.32 -14.27 21.52
CA GLY A 53 3.50 -13.95 20.68
C GLY A 53 3.50 -14.32 19.19
N GLU A 54 2.37 -14.71 18.61
CA GLU A 54 2.24 -15.02 17.18
C GLU A 54 0.97 -14.41 16.54
N ALA A 55 0.23 -13.56 17.25
CA ALA A 55 -0.95 -12.95 16.67
C ALA A 55 -0.58 -11.96 15.54
N PRO A 56 -1.38 -11.90 14.46
CA PRO A 56 -1.18 -10.94 13.39
C PRO A 56 -1.18 -9.51 13.94
N VAL A 57 -0.32 -8.65 13.37
CA VAL A 57 -0.19 -7.25 13.79
C VAL A 57 -1.50 -6.53 13.54
N LYS A 58 -2.05 -5.86 14.57
CA LYS A 58 -3.29 -5.08 14.45
C LYS A 58 -3.00 -3.62 14.69
N TYR A 59 -3.82 -2.76 14.09
CA TYR A 59 -3.70 -1.32 14.24
C TYR A 59 -5.01 -0.70 14.67
N ARG A 60 -4.95 0.25 15.59
CA ARG A 60 -6.02 1.24 15.82
C ARG A 60 -5.69 2.50 15.03
N LEU A 61 -6.74 3.24 14.67
CA LEU A 61 -6.60 4.50 13.97
C LEU A 61 -6.85 5.65 14.94
N ARG A 62 -5.92 6.59 15.01
CA ARG A 62 -6.19 7.92 15.58
C ARG A 62 -6.27 8.91 14.44
N VAL A 63 -7.37 9.64 14.36
CA VAL A 63 -7.64 10.57 13.25
C VAL A 63 -7.81 11.97 13.82
N SER A 64 -7.29 12.97 13.12
CA SER A 64 -7.41 14.38 13.52
C SER A 64 -7.56 15.30 12.32
N GLY A 65 -8.08 16.51 12.57
CA GLY A 65 -8.18 17.58 11.57
C GLY A 65 -9.22 17.35 10.47
N LEU A 66 -10.18 16.45 10.67
CA LEU A 66 -11.30 16.26 9.75
C LEU A 66 -12.37 17.35 9.94
N PRO A 67 -12.99 17.86 8.86
CA PRO A 67 -14.12 18.77 8.97
C PRO A 67 -15.40 18.03 9.45
N PRO A 68 -16.23 18.68 10.29
CA PRO A 68 -17.51 18.13 10.72
C PRO A 68 -18.56 18.12 9.60
N GLY A 69 -19.72 17.50 9.86
CA GLY A 69 -20.86 17.48 8.92
C GLY A 69 -20.72 16.51 7.75
N GLN A 70 -19.57 15.84 7.61
CA GLN A 70 -19.30 14.86 6.57
C GLN A 70 -19.46 13.43 7.10
N VAL A 71 -19.75 12.51 6.18
CA VAL A 71 -19.68 11.06 6.42
C VAL A 71 -18.36 10.54 5.89
N TYR A 72 -17.68 9.71 6.66
CA TYR A 72 -16.38 9.15 6.34
C TYR A 72 -16.43 7.63 6.25
N GLY A 73 -15.60 7.10 5.36
CA GLY A 73 -15.25 5.69 5.27
C GLY A 73 -13.76 5.46 5.50
N VAL A 74 -13.44 4.26 5.98
CA VAL A 74 -12.10 3.73 6.16
C VAL A 74 -11.79 2.82 4.99
N TRP A 75 -10.71 3.11 4.28
CA TRP A 75 -10.25 2.36 3.14
C TRP A 75 -8.88 1.78 3.42
N THR A 76 -8.63 0.56 3.00
CA THR A 76 -7.32 -0.07 3.12
C THR A 76 -6.80 -0.50 1.77
N ASN A 77 -5.49 -0.45 1.59
CA ASN A 77 -4.80 -0.95 0.41
C ASN A 77 -3.67 -1.87 0.85
N GLU A 78 -3.83 -3.14 0.52
CA GLU A 78 -2.84 -4.17 0.74
C GLU A 78 -1.88 -4.25 -0.43
N PHE A 79 -0.69 -4.77 -0.17
CA PHE A 79 0.34 -4.87 -1.19
C PHE A 79 -0.12 -5.71 -2.38
N GLY A 80 -0.09 -5.09 -3.57
CA GLY A 80 -0.54 -5.74 -4.80
C GLY A 80 -2.03 -5.64 -5.08
N HIS A 81 -2.81 -5.00 -4.19
CA HIS A 81 -4.23 -4.77 -4.37
C HIS A 81 -4.52 -3.28 -4.64
N GLY A 82 -5.81 -2.96 -4.81
CA GLY A 82 -6.29 -1.58 -4.83
C GLY A 82 -6.92 -1.23 -3.48
N PHE A 83 -7.30 0.03 -3.29
CA PHE A 83 -8.06 0.40 -2.09
C PHE A 83 -9.45 -0.24 -2.10
N HIS A 84 -9.84 -0.81 -0.97
CA HIS A 84 -11.19 -1.28 -0.69
C HIS A 84 -11.71 -0.72 0.63
N GLU A 85 -13.02 -0.49 0.71
CA GLU A 85 -13.67 0.05 1.91
C GLU A 85 -13.82 -1.06 2.95
N GLN A 86 -13.32 -0.80 4.16
CA GLN A 86 -13.38 -1.73 5.29
C GLN A 86 -14.51 -1.38 6.26
N ALA A 87 -14.81 -0.09 6.40
CA ALA A 87 -15.85 0.40 7.30
C ALA A 87 -16.35 1.75 6.80
N SER A 88 -17.64 2.05 7.02
CA SER A 88 -18.25 3.29 6.53
C SER A 88 -19.25 3.87 7.54
N GLY A 89 -19.81 5.04 7.20
CA GLY A 89 -20.87 5.66 7.99
C GLY A 89 -20.40 6.38 9.25
N PHE A 90 -19.12 6.79 9.31
CA PHE A 90 -18.61 7.53 10.47
C PHE A 90 -18.84 9.03 10.34
N ARG A 91 -19.24 9.69 11.42
CA ARG A 91 -19.35 11.15 11.53
C ARG A 91 -18.61 11.62 12.77
N LEU A 92 -18.09 12.84 12.72
CA LEU A 92 -17.53 13.46 13.92
C LEU A 92 -18.66 13.79 14.90
N ASP A 93 -18.51 13.36 16.14
CA ASP A 93 -19.33 13.83 17.26
C ASP A 93 -18.83 15.16 17.82
N GLU A 94 -19.48 15.67 18.87
CA GLU A 94 -19.12 16.93 19.54
C GLU A 94 -17.70 16.90 20.17
N SER A 95 -17.17 15.70 20.45
CA SER A 95 -15.81 15.52 20.98
C SER A 95 -14.74 15.47 19.89
N GLY A 96 -15.15 15.48 18.61
CA GLY A 96 -14.25 15.28 17.47
C GLY A 96 -13.88 13.81 17.23
N THR A 97 -14.63 12.87 17.80
CA THR A 97 -14.44 11.43 17.61
C THR A 97 -15.29 10.94 16.44
N LEU A 98 -14.74 10.07 15.60
CA LEU A 98 -15.50 9.41 14.53
C LEU A 98 -16.38 8.28 15.09
N VAL A 99 -17.69 8.48 15.04
CA VAL A 99 -18.72 7.54 15.50
C VAL A 99 -19.64 7.13 14.37
N SER A 100 -20.04 5.87 14.34
CA SER A 100 -21.01 5.33 13.39
C SER A 100 -22.36 5.14 14.07
N SER A 101 -23.45 5.39 13.33
CA SER A 101 -24.81 5.06 13.79
C SER A 101 -25.08 3.55 13.79
N GLU A 102 -24.25 2.77 13.11
CA GLU A 102 -24.29 1.31 13.22
C GLU A 102 -23.83 0.90 14.62
N LEU A 103 -24.59 -0.03 15.22
CA LEU A 103 -24.32 -0.51 16.57
C LEU A 103 -23.32 -1.67 16.54
N ASP A 104 -22.50 -1.76 17.59
CA ASP A 104 -21.64 -2.90 17.89
C ASP A 104 -22.47 -4.10 18.41
N VAL A 105 -21.80 -5.21 18.69
CA VAL A 105 -22.43 -6.43 19.25
C VAL A 105 -23.10 -6.17 20.61
N ALA A 106 -22.67 -5.13 21.33
CA ALA A 106 -23.24 -4.71 22.61
C ALA A 106 -24.34 -3.64 22.46
N GLY A 107 -24.77 -3.34 21.23
CA GLY A 107 -25.84 -2.36 20.96
C GLY A 107 -25.40 -0.90 21.12
N ARG A 108 -24.11 -0.60 21.08
CA ARG A 108 -23.57 0.77 21.24
C ARG A 108 -23.05 1.32 19.90
N PRO A 109 -23.12 2.63 19.66
CA PRO A 109 -22.50 3.24 18.48
C PRO A 109 -21.03 2.85 18.36
N ARG A 110 -20.60 2.39 17.18
CA ARG A 110 -19.20 2.03 16.96
C ARG A 110 -18.34 3.29 16.93
N ARG A 111 -17.23 3.28 17.67
CA ARG A 111 -16.21 4.32 17.61
C ARG A 111 -15.02 3.84 16.79
N LEU A 112 -14.56 4.66 15.84
CA LEU A 112 -13.46 4.28 14.96
C LEU A 112 -12.14 4.05 15.72
N ASP A 113 -11.88 4.85 16.75
CA ASP A 113 -10.65 4.79 17.56
C ASP A 113 -10.57 3.53 18.45
N GLN A 114 -11.67 2.79 18.56
CA GLN A 114 -11.74 1.50 19.26
C GLN A 114 -11.70 0.30 18.31
N MET A 115 -11.86 0.52 17.00
CA MET A 115 -11.78 -0.53 16.01
C MET A 115 -10.33 -0.94 15.76
N THR A 116 -10.12 -2.23 15.54
CA THR A 116 -8.82 -2.78 15.15
C THR A 116 -8.88 -3.24 13.71
N PHE A 117 -7.86 -2.87 12.95
CA PHE A 117 -7.67 -3.25 11.56
C PHE A 117 -6.46 -4.17 11.46
N GLU A 118 -6.65 -5.29 10.78
CA GLU A 118 -5.62 -6.28 10.57
C GLU A 118 -5.21 -6.19 9.09
N PRO A 119 -3.94 -5.87 8.78
CA PRO A 119 -3.42 -6.10 7.45
C PRO A 119 -3.52 -7.60 7.15
N GLY A 120 -3.96 -7.97 5.95
CA GLY A 120 -3.89 -9.36 5.50
C GLY A 120 -2.48 -9.95 5.54
N PRO A 121 -2.30 -11.20 5.10
CA PRO A 121 -0.97 -11.76 4.99
C PRO A 121 -0.14 -10.94 3.99
N LEU A 122 0.96 -10.35 4.47
CA LEU A 122 1.78 -9.41 3.70
C LEU A 122 3.24 -9.81 3.72
N PRO A 123 3.91 -9.97 2.57
CA PRO A 123 5.33 -10.30 2.55
C PRO A 123 6.19 -9.31 3.35
N ARG A 124 7.40 -9.70 3.73
CA ARG A 124 8.29 -8.77 4.44
C ARG A 124 8.60 -7.54 3.58
N GLY A 125 8.61 -6.37 4.18
CA GLY A 125 8.83 -5.09 3.51
C GLY A 125 7.60 -4.54 2.80
N ALA A 126 6.51 -5.29 2.71
CA ALA A 126 5.29 -4.85 2.05
C ALA A 126 4.54 -3.78 2.86
N GLY A 127 4.19 -2.67 2.20
CA GLY A 127 3.40 -1.61 2.80
C GLY A 127 1.91 -1.95 2.87
N TRP A 128 1.30 -1.62 4.00
CA TRP A 128 -0.15 -1.56 4.19
C TRP A 128 -0.56 -0.09 4.34
N GLN A 129 -1.51 0.36 3.54
CA GLN A 129 -1.99 1.74 3.56
C GLN A 129 -3.41 1.80 4.08
N VAL A 130 -3.69 2.82 4.88
CA VAL A 130 -5.03 3.16 5.36
C VAL A 130 -5.36 4.57 4.90
N ALA A 131 -6.60 4.77 4.50
CA ALA A 131 -7.14 6.08 4.19
C ALA A 131 -8.46 6.32 4.93
N ILE A 132 -8.69 7.57 5.30
CA ILE A 132 -10.00 8.08 5.71
C ILE A 132 -10.48 8.99 4.60
N VAL A 133 -11.67 8.74 4.10
CA VAL A 133 -12.21 9.37 2.89
C VAL A 133 -13.63 9.82 3.16
N SER A 134 -13.95 11.08 2.88
CA SER A 134 -15.34 11.55 2.93
C SER A 134 -16.18 10.91 1.81
N SER A 135 -17.49 10.78 2.01
CA SER A 135 -18.41 10.18 1.03
C SER A 135 -18.40 10.91 -0.33
N ASP A 136 -18.15 12.23 -0.32
CA ASP A 136 -17.97 13.06 -1.52
C ASP A 136 -16.54 13.03 -2.09
N ARG A 137 -15.62 12.30 -1.46
CA ARG A 137 -14.20 12.12 -1.79
C ARG A 137 -13.37 13.41 -1.81
N ARG A 138 -13.86 14.50 -1.23
CA ARG A 138 -13.14 15.78 -1.16
C ARG A 138 -12.15 15.85 -0.01
N VAL A 139 -12.39 15.08 1.04
CA VAL A 139 -11.52 14.97 2.20
C VAL A 139 -10.85 13.61 2.17
N THR A 140 -9.52 13.60 2.20
CA THR A 140 -8.74 12.37 2.31
C THR A 140 -7.58 12.56 3.28
N ALA A 141 -7.30 11.53 4.08
CA ALA A 141 -6.07 11.43 4.86
C ALA A 141 -5.52 10.02 4.66
N PHE A 142 -4.19 9.86 4.76
CA PHE A 142 -3.52 8.60 4.51
C PHE A 142 -2.49 8.31 5.60
N ALA A 143 -2.32 7.04 5.91
CA ALA A 143 -1.19 6.53 6.66
C ALA A 143 -0.68 5.23 6.04
N LYS A 144 0.58 4.90 6.31
CA LYS A 144 1.23 3.68 5.83
C LYS A 144 1.99 3.04 6.99
N ALA A 145 1.87 1.72 7.11
CA ALA A 145 2.73 0.90 7.95
C ALA A 145 3.39 -0.18 7.09
N ILE A 146 4.51 -0.73 7.57
CA ILE A 146 5.11 -1.95 7.02
C ILE A 146 5.08 -2.96 8.17
N PRO A 147 4.04 -3.81 8.26
CA PRO A 147 3.83 -4.66 9.43
C PRO A 147 4.99 -5.61 9.72
N ARG A 148 5.71 -6.04 8.68
CA ARG A 148 6.88 -6.90 8.78
C ARG A 148 8.08 -6.23 8.11
N PRO A 149 8.78 -5.30 8.79
CA PRO A 149 9.83 -4.53 8.14
C PRO A 149 11.04 -5.40 7.79
N ILE A 150 11.71 -5.05 6.69
CA ILE A 150 13.07 -5.49 6.40
C ILE A 150 13.98 -4.36 6.85
N ALA A 151 14.51 -4.42 8.06
CA ALA A 151 15.31 -3.34 8.62
C ALA A 151 16.45 -3.87 9.48
N ALA A 152 17.49 -3.06 9.60
CA ALA A 152 18.61 -3.29 10.51
C ALA A 152 19.06 -1.96 11.12
N THR A 153 19.72 -2.05 12.28
CA THR A 153 20.26 -0.90 13.00
C THR A 153 21.70 -1.19 13.39
N HIS A 154 22.56 -0.18 13.29
CA HIS A 154 23.93 -0.23 13.79
C HIS A 154 24.31 1.12 14.42
N GLY A 155 24.50 1.13 15.73
CA GLY A 155 24.66 2.37 16.48
C GLY A 155 23.41 3.26 16.35
N PRO A 156 23.55 4.55 16.00
CA PRO A 156 22.40 5.44 15.85
C PRO A 156 21.64 5.24 14.53
N CYS A 157 22.22 4.52 13.56
CA CYS A 157 21.70 4.45 12.20
C CYS A 157 20.76 3.27 12.00
N THR A 158 19.64 3.52 11.34
CA THR A 158 18.71 2.48 10.89
C THR A 158 18.54 2.56 9.39
N VAL A 159 18.53 1.40 8.72
CA VAL A 159 18.19 1.26 7.30
C VAL A 159 17.02 0.29 7.18
N SER A 160 16.04 0.65 6.37
CA SER A 160 14.87 -0.19 6.07
C SER A 160 14.63 -0.29 4.57
N LEU A 161 14.16 -1.45 4.13
CA LEU A 161 13.73 -1.73 2.77
C LEU A 161 12.21 -1.91 2.71
N GLU A 162 11.58 -1.20 1.78
CA GLU A 162 10.18 -1.37 1.41
C GLU A 162 10.09 -2.12 0.09
N LEU A 163 9.28 -3.17 0.04
CA LEU A 163 9.00 -3.91 -1.19
C LEU A 163 8.10 -3.06 -2.09
N ALA A 164 8.55 -2.81 -3.32
CA ALA A 164 7.93 -1.87 -4.26
C ALA A 164 7.41 -2.52 -5.55
N SER A 165 7.47 -3.86 -5.67
CA SER A 165 7.04 -4.59 -6.86
C SER A 165 6.38 -5.92 -6.52
N ARG A 166 5.24 -6.21 -7.16
CA ARG A 166 4.53 -7.49 -7.02
C ARG A 166 5.31 -8.69 -7.56
N ARG A 167 6.45 -8.46 -8.22
CA ARG A 167 7.37 -9.52 -8.67
C ARG A 167 8.52 -9.77 -7.69
N GLY A 168 8.56 -9.05 -6.56
CA GLY A 168 9.63 -9.19 -5.57
C GLY A 168 10.98 -8.63 -6.01
N ASP A 169 11.07 -7.94 -7.14
CA ASP A 169 12.33 -7.55 -7.80
C ASP A 169 12.71 -6.08 -7.60
N ARG A 170 11.90 -5.30 -6.87
CA ARG A 170 12.15 -3.88 -6.61
C ARG A 170 11.92 -3.52 -5.16
N PHE A 171 12.85 -2.76 -4.61
CA PHE A 171 12.80 -2.27 -3.23
C PHE A 171 13.14 -0.78 -3.19
N ILE A 172 12.63 -0.10 -2.18
CA ILE A 172 13.00 1.28 -1.84
C ILE A 172 13.74 1.21 -0.51
N ALA A 173 15.02 1.57 -0.52
CA ALA A 173 15.82 1.70 0.69
C ALA A 173 15.67 3.11 1.26
N SER A 174 15.57 3.22 2.59
CA SER A 174 15.58 4.49 3.31
C SER A 174 16.25 4.32 4.67
N GLY A 175 16.65 5.41 5.30
CA GLY A 175 17.29 5.32 6.62
C GLY A 175 17.29 6.63 7.40
N SER A 176 17.63 6.51 8.68
CA SER A 176 17.64 7.60 9.65
C SER A 176 18.78 7.44 10.65
N GLY A 177 19.07 8.52 11.39
CA GLY A 177 20.11 8.52 12.43
C GLY A 177 21.53 8.70 11.91
N PHE A 178 21.67 9.08 10.64
CA PHE A 178 22.94 9.47 10.02
C PHE A 178 23.28 10.92 10.37
N MET A 179 24.55 11.32 10.23
CA MET A 179 24.95 12.70 10.46
C MET A 179 24.37 13.61 9.37
N PRO A 180 23.69 14.72 9.74
CA PRO A 180 23.17 15.67 8.76
C PRO A 180 24.24 16.16 7.77
N GLY A 181 23.93 16.06 6.48
CA GLY A 181 24.85 16.50 5.43
C GLY A 181 26.17 15.72 5.40
N GLU A 182 26.25 14.47 5.84
CA GLU A 182 27.38 13.62 5.49
C GLU A 182 27.14 12.91 4.14
N ASP A 183 28.23 12.42 3.54
CA ASP A 183 28.14 11.50 2.40
C ASP A 183 28.21 10.07 2.91
N VAL A 184 27.25 9.24 2.51
CA VAL A 184 27.20 7.81 2.82
C VAL A 184 27.35 7.00 1.55
N THR A 185 28.00 5.84 1.65
CA THR A 185 28.14 4.91 0.55
C THR A 185 27.19 3.74 0.76
N SER A 186 26.28 3.53 -0.18
CA SER A 186 25.52 2.28 -0.25
C SER A 186 26.22 1.26 -1.13
N GLU A 187 26.17 0.00 -0.72
CA GLU A 187 26.66 -1.16 -1.46
C GLU A 187 25.54 -2.19 -1.57
N LEU A 188 25.26 -2.63 -2.80
CA LEU A 188 24.29 -3.67 -3.11
C LEU A 188 25.02 -4.88 -3.69
N THR A 189 24.87 -6.02 -3.04
CA THR A 189 25.44 -7.30 -3.49
C THR A 189 24.33 -8.31 -3.73
N TYR A 190 24.26 -8.87 -4.93
CA TYR A 190 23.27 -9.89 -5.33
C TYR A 190 23.78 -10.68 -6.54
N ALA A 191 23.52 -12.00 -6.58
CA ALA A 191 23.90 -12.87 -7.71
C ALA A 191 25.36 -12.67 -8.19
N GLY A 192 26.31 -12.52 -7.27
CA GLY A 192 27.74 -12.28 -7.56
C GLY A 192 28.08 -10.87 -8.07
N ARG A 193 27.08 -9.99 -8.24
CA ARG A 193 27.26 -8.59 -8.66
C ARG A 193 27.34 -7.70 -7.44
N THR A 194 28.22 -6.72 -7.48
CA THR A 194 28.32 -5.67 -6.46
C THR A 194 28.21 -4.30 -7.14
N GLY A 195 27.32 -3.45 -6.64
CA GLY A 195 27.17 -2.06 -7.06
C GLY A 195 27.34 -1.13 -5.87
N ARG A 196 27.92 0.06 -6.11
CA ARG A 196 28.09 1.09 -5.08
C ARG A 196 27.51 2.42 -5.55
N LYS A 197 26.94 3.18 -4.62
CA LYS A 197 26.47 4.55 -4.85
C LYS A 197 26.82 5.41 -3.65
N THR A 198 27.08 6.69 -3.88
CA THR A 198 27.25 7.68 -2.82
C THR A 198 26.01 8.56 -2.75
N HIS A 199 25.58 8.88 -1.53
CA HIS A 199 24.37 9.65 -1.26
C HIS A 199 24.66 10.73 -0.23
N ARG A 200 24.02 11.88 -0.41
CA ARG A 200 24.05 12.96 0.57
C ARG A 200 22.93 12.78 1.58
N VAL A 201 23.26 12.75 2.87
CA VAL A 201 22.28 12.69 3.96
C VAL A 201 21.58 14.05 4.10
N SER A 202 20.27 14.03 4.36
CA SER A 202 19.48 15.24 4.52
C SER A 202 19.86 16.03 5.78
N PRO A 203 19.45 17.30 5.91
CA PRO A 203 19.64 18.09 7.13
C PRO A 203 19.01 17.47 8.39
N GLU A 204 18.01 16.60 8.22
CA GLU A 204 17.33 15.87 9.29
C GLU A 204 18.01 14.53 9.62
N GLY A 205 19.19 14.25 9.06
CA GLY A 205 19.92 13.00 9.30
C GLY A 205 19.30 11.79 8.59
N ARG A 206 18.59 12.01 7.47
CA ARG A 206 17.93 10.94 6.70
C ARG A 206 18.73 10.55 5.47
N PHE A 207 18.88 9.24 5.30
CA PHE A 207 19.29 8.63 4.04
C PHE A 207 18.05 8.57 3.12
N LEU A 208 18.05 9.41 2.09
CA LEU A 208 16.94 9.52 1.14
C LEU A 208 16.80 8.26 0.27
N SER A 209 15.62 8.11 -0.33
CA SER A 209 15.23 6.88 -1.02
C SER A 209 16.18 6.44 -2.14
N ASP A 210 16.76 5.24 -2.03
CA ASP A 210 17.49 4.57 -3.11
C ASP A 210 16.62 3.46 -3.71
N PHE A 211 16.51 3.46 -5.04
CA PHE A 211 15.75 2.46 -5.77
C PHE A 211 16.65 1.28 -6.11
N ILE A 212 16.31 0.12 -5.55
CA ILE A 212 16.98 -1.14 -5.79
C ILE A 212 16.14 -1.93 -6.80
N VAL A 213 16.79 -2.37 -7.88
CA VAL A 213 16.17 -3.22 -8.89
C VAL A 213 17.08 -4.42 -9.11
N HIS A 214 16.51 -5.62 -8.94
CA HIS A 214 17.17 -6.87 -9.27
C HIS A 214 16.83 -7.27 -10.69
N GLY A 215 17.84 -7.68 -11.46
CA GLY A 215 17.64 -8.24 -12.79
C GLY A 215 17.27 -9.72 -12.72
N GLY A 216 16.48 -10.21 -13.69
CA GLY A 216 16.25 -11.65 -13.84
C GLY A 216 17.53 -12.37 -14.26
N GLY A 217 17.81 -13.53 -13.67
CA GLY A 217 18.95 -14.38 -14.01
C GLY A 217 19.82 -14.73 -12.80
N GLY A 218 19.54 -15.87 -12.18
CA GLY A 218 20.30 -16.43 -11.07
C GLY A 218 19.44 -17.31 -10.17
N GLY A 219 19.94 -18.47 -9.75
CA GLY A 219 19.26 -19.32 -8.77
C GLY A 219 19.33 -18.79 -7.34
N ASP A 220 20.28 -17.89 -7.05
CA ASP A 220 20.43 -17.26 -5.74
C ASP A 220 19.59 -15.98 -5.65
N GLN A 221 18.48 -16.08 -4.93
CA GLN A 221 17.53 -15.00 -4.68
C GLN A 221 17.82 -14.22 -3.39
N ARG A 222 19.06 -14.31 -2.86
CA ARG A 222 19.49 -13.51 -1.72
C ARG A 222 20.22 -12.25 -2.18
N ALA A 223 20.06 -11.20 -1.40
CA ALA A 223 20.72 -9.92 -1.59
C ALA A 223 21.14 -9.33 -0.25
N ARG A 224 22.19 -8.52 -0.30
CA ARG A 224 22.73 -7.77 0.83
C ARG A 224 22.82 -6.31 0.43
N TYR A 225 22.24 -5.44 1.25
CA TYR A 225 22.33 -4.00 1.10
C TYR A 225 23.01 -3.40 2.34
N ALA A 226 24.16 -2.77 2.14
CA ALA A 226 24.91 -2.13 3.20
C ALA A 226 24.93 -0.61 2.98
N VAL A 227 24.83 0.17 4.06
CA VAL A 227 25.03 1.63 4.04
C VAL A 227 26.10 1.96 5.06
N LYS A 228 27.19 2.55 4.56
CA LYS A 228 28.35 2.93 5.36
C LYS A 228 28.46 4.44 5.48
N SER A 229 28.60 4.92 6.70
CA SER A 229 28.90 6.30 7.03
C SER A 229 30.19 6.39 7.85
N ARG A 230 30.50 7.59 8.37
CA ARG A 230 31.63 7.75 9.31
C ARG A 230 31.34 7.14 10.69
N ALA A 231 30.07 7.09 11.08
CA ALA A 231 29.63 6.71 12.42
C ALA A 231 29.03 5.30 12.51
N CYS A 232 28.58 4.72 11.39
CA CYS A 232 27.87 3.44 11.38
C CYS A 232 28.06 2.67 10.07
N GLU A 233 27.82 1.37 10.14
CA GLU A 233 27.73 0.49 8.97
C GLU A 233 26.52 -0.43 9.17
N VAL A 234 25.41 -0.11 8.51
CA VAL A 234 24.17 -0.89 8.62
C VAL A 234 24.12 -1.87 7.45
N THR A 235 23.89 -3.15 7.73
CA THR A 235 23.69 -4.17 6.70
C THR A 235 22.31 -4.79 6.85
N VAL A 236 21.60 -4.90 5.72
CA VAL A 236 20.33 -5.59 5.60
C VAL A 236 20.49 -6.76 4.64
N GLU A 237 20.10 -7.96 5.07
CA GLU A 237 20.01 -9.15 4.21
C GLU A 237 18.54 -9.47 3.95
N TYR A 238 18.23 -9.81 2.70
CA TYR A 238 16.86 -10.02 2.25
C TYR A 238 16.79 -10.93 1.02
N GLU A 239 15.61 -11.48 0.78
CA GLU A 239 15.31 -12.24 -0.44
C GLU A 239 14.64 -11.34 -1.47
N TRP A 240 14.79 -11.67 -2.75
CA TRP A 240 14.17 -10.97 -3.89
C TRP A 240 13.52 -11.99 -4.83
N GLY A 241 12.69 -11.54 -5.78
CA GLY A 241 11.92 -12.44 -6.64
C GLY A 241 10.82 -13.16 -5.87
N GLU A 242 10.65 -14.46 -6.09
CA GLU A 242 9.60 -15.26 -5.42
C GLU A 242 9.83 -15.36 -3.90
N GLY A 243 11.08 -15.45 -3.44
CA GLY A 243 11.41 -15.46 -2.01
C GLY A 243 10.90 -14.22 -1.27
N ALA A 244 10.98 -13.04 -1.90
CA ALA A 244 10.46 -11.79 -1.32
C ALA A 244 8.94 -11.75 -1.18
N LEU A 245 8.22 -12.60 -1.90
CA LEU A 245 6.76 -12.70 -1.85
C LEU A 245 6.29 -13.76 -0.86
N SER A 246 7.23 -14.46 -0.21
CA SER A 246 6.89 -15.42 0.83
C SER A 246 6.34 -14.71 2.06
N GLU A 247 5.28 -15.29 2.62
CA GLU A 247 4.63 -14.81 3.85
C GLU A 247 5.25 -15.40 5.11
N ARG A 248 6.38 -16.13 4.99
CA ARG A 248 7.08 -16.81 6.08
C ARG A 248 7.85 -15.84 6.97
#